data_AF-A0A1G3RTE5-F1
#
_entry.id   AF-A0A1G3RTE5-F1
#
_cell.length_a   1.000
_cell.length_b   1.000
_cell.length_c   1.000
_cell.angle_alpha   90.00
_cell.angle_beta   90.00
_cell.angle_gamma   90.00
#
_symmetry.space_group_name_H-M   'P 1'
#
loop_
_entity.id
_entity.type
_entity.pdbx_description
1 polymer ?
#
loop_
_entity_poly.entity_id
_entity_poly.type
_entity_poly.pdbx_seq_one_letter_code
_entity_poly.pdbx_strand_id
1 'polypeptide(L)'
;MPLLQVRECPEDIYRKITLLARKQNRTIAQQVLVVLEKGLGQEQSNSERRNQVLERIGNRHISNDTKLIDEVALIREDRDR
;
A
#
# COMPACT_ATOMS: atom_id res chain seq x y z
N MET A 1 5.73 -4.10 15.97
CA MET A 1 4.35 -4.56 15.66
C MET A 1 4.11 -5.87 16.40
N PRO A 2 2.92 -6.08 16.98
CA PRO A 2 2.60 -7.33 17.66
C PRO A 2 2.53 -8.49 16.65
N LEU A 3 3.07 -9.65 17.02
CA LEU A 3 3.00 -10.88 16.23
C LEU A 3 1.70 -11.62 16.58
N LEU A 4 0.84 -11.86 15.59
CA LEU A 4 -0.34 -12.70 15.73
C LEU A 4 -0.04 -14.10 15.18
N GLN A 5 -0.22 -15.12 16.02
CA GLN A 5 -0.10 -16.53 15.62
C GLN A 5 -1.43 -17.24 15.88
N VAL A 6 -1.90 -18.00 14.90
CA VAL A 6 -3.09 -18.85 15.02
C VAL A 6 -2.61 -20.28 15.28
N ARG A 7 -3.00 -20.85 16.42
CA ARG A 7 -2.74 -22.27 16.73
C ARG A 7 -3.87 -23.12 16.18
N GLU A 8 -3.53 -24.34 15.75
CA GLU A 8 -4.50 -25.34 15.28
C GLU A 8 -5.41 -24.85 14.13
N CYS A 9 -4.83 -24.10 13.19
CA CYS A 9 -5.57 -23.63 12.02
C CYS A 9 -6.04 -24.83 11.18
N PRO A 10 -7.35 -24.99 10.94
CA PRO A 10 -7.89 -26.04 10.08
C PRO A 10 -7.27 -25.99 8.67
N GLU A 11 -6.94 -27.16 8.11
CA GLU A 11 -6.23 -27.24 6.84
C GLU A 11 -7.03 -26.65 5.67
N ASP A 12 -8.34 -26.83 5.69
CA ASP A 12 -9.28 -26.27 4.72
C ASP A 12 -9.24 -24.73 4.70
N ILE A 13 -9.20 -24.10 5.87
CA ILE A 13 -9.07 -22.64 6.00
C ILE A 13 -7.72 -22.18 5.46
N TYR A 14 -6.63 -22.83 5.89
CA TYR A 14 -5.29 -22.50 5.42
C TYR A 14 -5.16 -22.60 3.89
N ARG A 15 -5.70 -23.68 3.29
CA ARG A 15 -5.74 -23.86 1.84
C ARG A 15 -6.53 -22.75 1.15
N LYS A 16 -7.71 -22.39 1.68
CA LYS A 16 -8.55 -21.34 1.10
C LYS A 16 -7.86 -19.97 1.13
N ILE A 17 -7.20 -19.61 2.23
CA ILE A 17 -6.41 -18.37 2.33
C ILE A 17 -5.25 -18.39 1.34
N THR A 18 -4.55 -19.51 1.22
CA THR A 18 -3.43 -19.66 0.29
C THR A 18 -3.86 -19.49 -1.17
N LEU A 19 -5.00 -20.06 -1.55
CA LEU A 19 -5.57 -19.90 -2.89
C LEU A 19 -5.93 -18.44 -3.19
N LEU A 20 -6.56 -17.75 -2.23
CA LEU A 20 -6.89 -16.33 -2.37
C LEU A 20 -5.63 -15.45 -2.48
N ALA A 21 -4.60 -15.75 -1.68
CA ALA A 21 -3.33 -15.04 -1.70
C ALA A 21 -2.66 -15.15 -3.08
N ARG A 22 -2.60 -16.37 -3.66
CA ARG A 22 -2.09 -16.60 -5.01
C ARG A 22 -2.89 -15.85 -6.07
N LYS A 23 -4.23 -15.89 -6.00
CA LYS A 23 -5.11 -15.19 -6.95
C LYS A 23 -4.90 -13.66 -6.94
N GLN A 24 -4.54 -13.11 -5.78
CA GLN A 24 -4.33 -11.67 -5.58
C GLN A 24 -2.85 -11.25 -5.67
N ASN A 25 -1.93 -12.18 -6.00
CA ASN A 25 -0.47 -11.95 -5.97
C ASN A 25 0.02 -11.35 -4.63
N ARG A 26 -0.50 -11.87 -3.52
CA ARG A 26 -0.17 -11.46 -2.15
C ARG A 26 0.51 -12.59 -1.39
N THR A 27 1.27 -12.23 -0.36
CA THR A 27 1.75 -13.24 0.60
C THR A 27 0.58 -13.74 1.46
N ILE A 28 0.72 -14.94 2.04
CA ILE A 28 -0.31 -15.49 2.94
C ILE A 28 -0.56 -14.53 4.11
N ALA A 29 0.50 -13.98 4.72
CA ALA A 29 0.39 -13.02 5.82
C ALA A 29 -0.42 -11.77 5.43
N GLN A 30 -0.17 -11.20 4.24
CA GLN A 30 -0.95 -10.07 3.73
C GLN A 30 -2.41 -10.43 3.48
N GLN A 31 -2.67 -11.62 2.94
CA GLN A 31 -4.04 -12.07 2.71
C GLN A 31 -4.80 -12.32 4.02
N VAL A 32 -4.12 -12.84 5.06
CA VAL A 32 -4.70 -13.00 6.41
C VAL A 32 -5.09 -11.64 6.99
N LEU A 33 -4.21 -10.65 6.92
CA LEU A 33 -4.50 -9.28 7.35
C LEU A 33 -5.75 -8.73 6.67
N VAL A 34 -5.83 -8.86 5.35
CA VAL A 34 -6.99 -8.42 4.58
C VAL A 34 -8.24 -9.13 5.07
N VAL A 35 -8.23 -10.46 5.18
CA VAL A 35 -9.41 -11.22 5.64
C VAL A 35 -9.84 -10.80 7.06
N LEU A 36 -8.89 -10.51 7.95
CA LEU A 36 -9.18 -10.02 9.30
C LEU A 36 -9.77 -8.61 9.27
N GLU A 37 -9.20 -7.68 8.50
CA GLU A 37 -9.76 -6.34 8.30
C GLU A 37 -11.20 -6.41 7.79
N LYS A 38 -11.48 -7.32 6.84
CA LYS A 38 -12.84 -7.58 6.35
C LYS A 38 -13.78 -8.08 7.45
N GLY A 39 -13.34 -9.09 8.20
CA GLY A 39 -14.14 -9.67 9.28
C GLY A 39 -14.42 -8.70 10.43
N LEU A 40 -13.51 -7.76 10.67
CA LEU A 40 -13.64 -6.72 11.71
C LEU A 40 -14.39 -5.47 11.21
N GLY A 41 -14.85 -5.44 9.95
CA GLY A 41 -15.48 -4.25 9.36
C GLY A 41 -14.52 -3.07 9.21
N GLN A 42 -13.22 -3.32 9.22
CA GLN A 42 -12.15 -2.34 9.06
C GLN A 42 -11.66 -2.27 7.62
N GLU A 43 -12.49 -2.69 6.65
CA GLU A 43 -12.18 -2.49 5.24
C GLU A 43 -12.00 -1.01 4.98
N GLN A 44 -10.74 -0.58 4.83
CA GLN A 44 -10.50 0.71 4.21
C GLN A 44 -11.01 0.63 2.79
N SER A 45 -12.00 1.46 2.49
CA SER A 45 -12.46 1.63 1.13
C SER A 45 -11.26 2.02 0.27
N ASN A 46 -11.18 1.51 -0.97
CA ASN A 46 -10.15 1.94 -1.91
C ASN A 46 -10.12 3.48 -2.06
N SER A 47 -11.27 4.13 -1.87
CA SER A 47 -11.38 5.59 -1.87
C SER A 47 -10.70 6.21 -0.65
N GLU A 48 -10.92 5.65 0.55
CA GLU A 48 -10.30 6.13 1.78
C GLU A 48 -8.78 5.97 1.75
N ARG A 49 -8.30 4.80 1.29
CA ARG A 49 -6.87 4.54 1.13
C ARG A 49 -6.24 5.52 0.13
N ARG A 50 -6.91 5.82 -0.98
CA ARG A 50 -6.45 6.80 -1.97
C ARG A 50 -6.43 8.21 -1.39
N ASN A 51 -7.46 8.60 -0.65
CA ASN A 51 -7.53 9.93 -0.02
C ASN A 51 -6.40 10.11 1.00
N GLN A 52 -6.11 9.11 1.85
CA GLN A 52 -4.98 9.18 2.78
C GLN A 52 -3.63 9.33 2.07
N VAL A 53 -3.44 8.69 0.92
CA VAL A 53 -2.22 8.86 0.11
C VAL A 53 -2.14 10.27 -0.47
N LEU A 54 -3.24 10.80 -1.01
CA LEU A 54 -3.30 12.15 -1.55
C LEU A 54 -3.05 13.21 -0.47
N GLU A 55 -3.62 13.05 0.72
CA GLU A 55 -3.34 13.93 1.85
C GLU A 55 -1.87 13.89 2.28
N ARG A 56 -1.25 12.70 2.31
CA ARG A 56 0.19 12.57 2.61
C ARG A 56 1.07 13.24 1.54
N ILE A 57 0.66 13.21 0.28
CA ILE A 57 1.36 13.91 -0.80
C ILE A 57 1.19 15.42 -0.66
N GLY A 58 -0.04 15.89 -0.41
CA GLY A 58 -0.34 17.31 -0.23
C GLY A 58 0.33 17.94 0.99
N ASN A 59 0.41 17.20 2.10
CA ASN A 59 1.05 17.64 3.34
C ASN A 59 2.57 17.44 3.35
N ARG A 60 3.17 16.93 2.26
CA ARG A 60 4.61 16.75 2.19
C ARG A 60 5.27 18.13 2.16
N HIS A 61 6.14 18.39 3.12
CA HIS A 61 6.94 19.61 3.13
C HIS A 61 7.96 19.55 1.99
N ILE A 62 7.76 20.38 0.96
CA ILE A 62 8.69 20.55 -0.15
C ILE A 62 9.52 21.79 0.18
N SER A 63 10.85 21.64 0.21
CA SER A 63 11.76 22.76 0.49
C SER A 63 11.58 23.85 -0.57
N ASN A 64 11.59 25.11 -0.14
CA ASN A 64 11.39 26.23 -1.07
C ASN A 64 12.51 26.34 -2.10
N ASP A 65 13.72 25.87 -1.79
CA ASP A 65 14.84 25.80 -2.76
C ASP A 65 14.50 24.93 -3.97
N THR A 66 13.68 23.88 -3.80
CA THR A 66 13.28 23.00 -4.89
C THR A 66 12.27 23.66 -5.83
N LYS A 67 11.53 24.68 -5.35
CA LYS A 67 10.58 25.46 -6.16
C LYS A 67 11.26 26.57 -6.97
N LEU A 68 12.50 26.91 -6.61
CA LEU A 68 13.33 27.90 -7.32
C LEU A 68 14.04 27.31 -8.54
N ILE A 69 14.01 25.99 -8.69
CA ILE A 69 14.63 25.29 -9.81
C ILE A 69 13.79 25.55 -11.07
N ASP A 70 14.45 26.01 -12.15
CA ASP A 70 13.83 26.11 -13.46
C ASP A 70 13.70 24.72 -14.09
N GLU A 71 12.51 24.16 -13.93
CA GLU A 71 12.12 22.87 -14.49
C GLU A 71 12.25 22.82 -16.02
N VAL A 72 12.09 23.94 -16.73
CA VAL A 72 12.23 24.00 -18.19
C VAL A 72 13.69 23.95 -18.60
N ALA A 73 14.57 24.61 -17.84
CA ALA A 73 16.01 24.56 -18.08
C ALA A 73 16.56 23.14 -17.94
N LEU A 74 16.14 22.40 -16.91
CA LEU A 74 16.56 21.01 -16.69
C LEU A 74 16.12 20.06 -17.81
N ILE A 75 14.89 20.20 -18.31
CA ILE A 75 14.39 19.36 -19.42
C ILE A 75 15.14 19.66 -20.72
N ARG A 76 15.57 20.91 -20.94
CA ARG A 76 16.36 21.29 -22.12
C ARG A 76 17.78 20.74 -22.05
N GLU A 77 18.42 20.85 -20.90
CA GLU A 77 19.77 20.30 -20.67
C GLU A 77 19.85 18.79 -20.96
N ASP A 78 18.81 18.04 -20.59
CA ASP A 78 18.76 16.58 -20.84
C ASP A 78 18.53 16.24 -22.33
N ARG A 79 17.90 17.13 -23.11
CA ARG A 79 17.68 16.94 -24.56
C ARG A 79 18.88 17.30 -25.43
N ASP A 80 19.75 18.18 -24.95
CA ASP A 80 20.95 18.63 -25.66
C ASP A 80 22.16 17.69 -25.41
N ARG A 81 21.96 16.61 -24.63
CA ARG A 81 22.92 15.52 -24.39
C ARG A 81 22.68 14.32 -25.31
#